data_AF-A0A454HKJ1-F1
#
_entry.id   AF-A0A454HKJ1-F1
#
_cell.length_a   1.000
_cell.length_b   1.000
_cell.length_c   1.000
_cell.angle_alpha   90.00
_cell.angle_beta   90.00
_cell.angle_gamma   90.00
#
_symmetry.space_group_name_H-M   'P 1'
#
loop_
_entity.id
_entity.type
_entity.pdbx_description
1 polymer ?
#
loop_
_entity_poly.entity_id
_entity_poly.type
_entity_poly.pdbx_seq_one_letter_code
_entity_poly.pdbx_strand_id
1 'polypeptide(L)'
;MMFKKSKKSKESVQGFTLVELIIIVAILGVLLVILAPAYTKYIERSRESTDLANAKSAYNELMMNVAEKEEDPEPISFKLKQKHPGWQSPLPITVGSASFDGTNTDNWVGTPGRNGSCVVSYNKNLGVIFTWSGGTEDAAARPTYSEGMKNTLELLHKAYDNRDSGTMQTNKAYYSNQTFKIDGKQYTTRVYYADSPVFKKALEGYKPKPASYEDSPFYSVQDDPGNKYTHQGFAYYTYGKDRSINMFTYVNENKVYQTTDEGKTWQDITPGEK
;
A
#
# COMPACT_ATOMS: atom_id res chain seq x y z
N MET A 1 50.68 36.03 69.62
CA MET A 1 49.45 35.84 68.84
C MET A 1 49.55 36.70 67.58
N MET A 2 49.72 36.11 66.39
CA MET A 2 49.66 36.83 65.12
C MET A 2 49.02 35.91 64.08
N PHE A 3 47.74 36.13 63.79
CA PHE A 3 47.03 35.44 62.71
C PHE A 3 47.33 36.14 61.39
N LYS A 4 48.09 35.46 60.52
CA LYS A 4 48.38 35.92 59.15
C LYS A 4 47.14 35.69 58.28
N LYS A 5 46.41 36.76 57.98
CA LYS A 5 45.25 36.74 57.05
C LYS A 5 45.76 36.45 55.63
N SER A 6 45.45 35.27 55.10
CA SER A 6 45.67 34.95 53.68
C SER A 6 44.62 35.66 52.83
N LYS A 7 45.05 36.51 51.89
CA LYS A 7 44.19 37.26 50.98
C LYS A 7 43.79 36.33 49.83
N LYS A 8 42.61 35.72 49.91
CA LYS A 8 42.05 34.87 48.83
C LYS A 8 41.74 35.76 47.63
N SER A 9 42.46 35.61 46.51
CA SER A 9 42.11 36.27 45.25
C SER A 9 40.75 35.74 44.79
N LYS A 10 39.75 36.62 44.69
CA LYS A 10 38.51 36.31 43.96
C LYS A 10 38.91 36.21 42.48
N GLU A 11 38.96 35.01 41.95
CA GLU A 11 38.91 34.83 40.50
C GLU A 11 37.58 35.44 40.02
N SER A 12 37.65 36.45 39.16
CA SER A 12 36.47 37.01 38.51
C SER A 12 35.94 35.94 37.56
N VAL A 13 34.83 35.31 37.92
CA VAL A 13 34.06 34.48 36.97
C VAL A 13 33.56 35.43 35.89
N GLN A 14 34.20 35.42 34.73
CA GLN A 14 33.82 36.21 33.58
C GLN A 14 32.50 35.63 33.04
N GLY A 15 31.40 36.35 33.27
CA GLY A 15 30.08 35.95 32.79
C GLY A 15 29.94 36.17 31.29
N PHE A 16 29.12 35.32 30.64
CA PHE A 16 28.78 35.45 29.22
C PHE A 16 28.02 36.76 28.97
N THR A 17 28.40 37.50 27.92
CA THR A 17 27.67 38.71 27.53
C THR A 17 26.42 38.37 26.72
N LEU A 18 25.40 39.23 26.79
CA LEU A 18 24.16 39.04 26.03
C LEU A 18 24.42 39.08 24.50
N VAL A 19 25.40 39.89 24.09
CA VAL A 19 25.82 39.99 22.68
C VAL A 19 26.46 38.68 22.19
N GLU A 20 27.34 38.05 22.98
CA GLU A 20 27.94 36.76 22.62
C GLU A 20 26.86 35.68 22.46
N LEU A 21 25.84 35.68 23.32
CA LEU A 21 24.72 34.74 23.21
C LEU A 21 23.91 34.96 21.92
N ILE A 22 23.63 36.21 21.55
CA ILE A 22 22.92 36.55 20.30
C ILE A 22 23.69 36.05 19.09
N ILE A 23 25.02 36.27 19.05
CA ILE A 23 25.86 35.83 17.93
C ILE A 23 25.84 34.30 17.81
N ILE A 24 25.90 33.57 18.93
CA ILE A 24 25.83 32.10 18.92
C ILE A 24 24.49 31.60 18.39
N VAL A 25 23.38 32.18 18.86
CA VAL A 25 22.05 31.80 18.37
C VAL A 25 21.91 32.11 16.88
N ALA A 26 22.48 33.23 16.40
CA ALA A 26 22.50 33.57 14.98
C ALA A 26 23.28 32.55 14.14
N ILE A 27 24.49 32.15 14.58
CA ILE A 27 25.29 31.13 13.89
C ILE A 27 24.58 29.77 13.91
N LEU A 28 23.99 29.36 15.05
CA LEU A 28 23.19 28.13 15.15
C LEU A 28 21.99 28.15 14.20
N GLY A 29 21.31 29.29 14.07
CA GLY A 29 20.21 29.47 13.13
C GLY A 29 20.63 29.23 11.69
N VAL A 30 21.75 29.83 11.25
CA VAL A 30 22.30 29.63 9.90
C VAL A 30 22.68 28.17 9.66
N LEU A 31 23.32 27.51 10.64
CA LEU A 31 23.69 26.10 10.52
C LEU A 31 22.46 25.19 10.36
N LEU A 32 21.40 25.41 11.15
CA LEU A 32 20.17 24.61 11.07
C LEU A 32 19.49 24.71 9.69
N VAL A 33 19.51 25.90 9.07
CA VAL A 33 18.94 26.10 7.72
C VAL A 33 19.68 25.25 6.68
N ILE A 34 21.00 25.14 6.77
CA ILE A 34 21.82 24.33 5.85
C ILE A 34 21.63 22.83 6.13
N LEU A 35 21.53 22.43 7.40
CA LEU A 35 21.46 21.03 7.84
C LEU A 35 20.09 20.37 7.61
N ALA A 36 18.99 21.11 7.78
CA ALA A 36 17.63 20.57 7.69
C ALA A 36 17.33 19.78 6.39
N PRO A 37 17.60 20.30 5.17
CA PRO A 37 17.31 19.56 3.94
C PRO A 37 18.18 18.31 3.79
N ALA A 38 19.44 18.34 4.23
CA ALA A 38 20.30 17.17 4.19
C ALA A 38 19.75 16.07 5.11
N TYR A 39 19.38 16.42 6.34
CA TYR A 39 18.86 15.47 7.33
C TYR A 39 17.58 14.76 6.87
N THR A 40 16.65 15.49 6.25
CA THR A 40 15.43 14.89 5.68
C THR A 40 15.72 13.87 4.58
N LYS A 41 16.66 14.16 3.67
CA LYS A 41 17.10 13.22 2.63
C LYS A 41 17.73 11.95 3.20
N TYR A 42 18.54 12.07 4.26
CA TYR A 42 19.14 10.91 4.93
C TYR A 42 18.08 10.02 5.59
N ILE A 43 17.09 10.61 6.25
CA ILE A 43 15.98 9.84 6.85
C ILE A 43 15.20 9.10 5.77
N GLU A 44 14.88 9.74 4.65
CA GLU A 44 14.14 9.07 3.58
C GLU A 44 14.93 7.94 2.93
N ARG A 45 16.24 8.10 2.73
CA ARG A 45 17.10 6.99 2.26
C ARG A 45 17.16 5.83 3.26
N SER A 46 17.14 6.10 4.55
CA SER A 46 17.07 5.06 5.58
C SER A 46 15.75 4.29 5.52
N ARG A 47 14.63 5.00 5.31
CA ARG A 47 13.31 4.38 5.09
C ARG A 47 13.28 3.52 3.83
N GLU A 48 13.80 4.04 2.71
CA GLU A 48 13.93 3.28 1.46
C GLU A 48 14.80 2.03 1.63
N SER A 49 15.94 2.14 2.31
CA SER A 49 16.80 0.99 2.59
C SER A 49 16.07 -0.08 3.41
N THR A 50 15.16 0.33 4.30
CA THR A 50 14.32 -0.60 5.04
C THR A 50 13.30 -1.28 4.12
N ASP A 51 12.69 -0.52 3.21
CA ASP A 51 11.74 -1.05 2.23
C ASP A 51 12.40 -2.04 1.25
N LEU A 52 13.62 -1.75 0.79
CA LEU A 52 14.41 -2.66 -0.03
C LEU A 52 14.87 -3.91 0.73
N ALA A 53 15.22 -3.78 2.01
CA ALA A 53 15.52 -4.93 2.86
C ALA A 53 14.29 -5.83 3.02
N ASN A 54 13.10 -5.25 3.23
CA ASN A 54 11.84 -6.00 3.29
C ASN A 54 11.52 -6.68 1.95
N ALA A 55 11.72 -6.00 0.82
CA ALA A 55 11.56 -6.58 -0.51
C ALA A 55 12.49 -7.79 -0.71
N LYS A 56 13.75 -7.68 -0.28
CA LYS A 56 14.73 -8.77 -0.35
C LYS A 56 14.35 -9.95 0.56
N SER A 57 13.87 -9.68 1.76
CA SER A 57 13.37 -10.73 2.66
C SER A 57 12.16 -11.45 2.05
N ALA A 58 11.19 -10.70 1.52
CA ALA A 58 10.02 -11.25 0.83
C ALA A 58 10.41 -12.06 -0.41
N TYR A 59 11.38 -11.59 -1.20
CA TYR A 59 11.95 -12.36 -2.32
C TYR A 59 12.52 -13.71 -1.87
N ASN A 60 13.33 -13.71 -0.81
CA ASN A 60 13.96 -14.93 -0.32
C ASN A 60 12.92 -15.94 0.18
N GLU A 61 11.94 -15.45 0.95
CA GLU A 61 10.83 -16.25 1.45
C GLU A 61 10.01 -16.85 0.30
N LEU A 62 9.64 -16.03 -0.68
CA LEU A 62 8.92 -16.49 -1.86
C LEU A 62 9.70 -17.55 -2.65
N MET A 63 11.01 -17.35 -2.83
CA MET A 63 11.88 -18.31 -3.52
C MET A 63 12.07 -19.62 -2.75
N MET A 64 12.03 -19.59 -1.41
CA MET A 64 12.00 -20.82 -0.60
C MET A 64 10.71 -21.60 -0.85
N ASN A 65 9.56 -20.91 -0.90
CA ASN A 65 8.26 -21.53 -1.18
C ASN A 65 8.21 -22.17 -2.59
N VAL A 66 8.78 -21.49 -3.60
CA VAL A 66 8.95 -22.08 -4.94
C VAL A 66 9.80 -23.35 -4.89
N ALA A 67 10.91 -23.33 -4.15
CA ALA A 67 11.84 -24.46 -4.06
C ALA A 67 11.24 -25.67 -3.32
N GLU A 68 10.36 -25.44 -2.35
CA GLU A 68 9.65 -26.50 -1.60
C GLU A 68 8.50 -27.18 -2.37
N LYS A 69 8.32 -26.82 -3.66
CA LYS A 69 7.35 -27.35 -4.64
C LYS A 69 5.96 -26.71 -4.66
N GLU A 70 5.83 -25.44 -4.27
CA GLU A 70 4.65 -24.66 -4.66
C GLU A 70 4.79 -24.21 -6.13
N GLU A 71 3.91 -24.68 -7.02
CA GLU A 71 3.94 -24.25 -8.44
C GLU A 71 3.61 -22.75 -8.60
N ASP A 72 2.95 -22.15 -7.61
CA ASP A 72 2.48 -20.76 -7.63
C ASP A 72 2.35 -20.21 -6.19
N PRO A 73 3.47 -19.83 -5.54
CA PRO A 73 3.48 -19.43 -4.14
C PRO A 73 2.62 -18.19 -3.89
N GLU A 74 2.11 -18.07 -2.65
CA GLU A 74 1.32 -16.90 -2.26
C GLU A 74 2.15 -15.60 -2.32
N PRO A 75 1.63 -14.51 -2.91
CA PRO A 75 2.33 -13.23 -2.94
C PRO A 75 2.53 -12.64 -1.54
N ILE A 76 3.72 -12.11 -1.29
CA ILE A 76 4.05 -11.46 -0.02
C ILE A 76 3.89 -9.95 -0.18
N SER A 77 3.07 -9.33 0.68
CA SER A 77 2.77 -7.90 0.65
C SER A 77 3.25 -7.20 1.92
N PHE A 78 3.91 -6.05 1.78
CA PHE A 78 4.30 -5.22 2.92
C PHE A 78 4.09 -3.73 2.63
N LYS A 79 3.86 -2.97 3.70
CA LYS A 79 3.71 -1.51 3.65
C LYS A 79 5.06 -0.81 3.64
N LEU A 80 5.19 0.17 2.76
CA LEU A 80 6.38 1.01 2.62
C LEU A 80 6.54 1.96 3.81
N LYS A 81 7.79 2.17 4.22
CA LYS A 81 8.20 3.09 5.28
C LYS A 81 8.51 4.47 4.73
N GLN A 82 8.88 4.58 3.45
CA GLN A 82 9.14 5.87 2.79
C GLN A 82 7.95 6.83 2.92
N LYS A 83 8.29 8.11 3.10
CA LYS A 83 7.32 9.21 3.11
C LYS A 83 7.46 10.15 1.91
N HIS A 84 8.48 9.93 1.09
CA HIS A 84 8.65 10.62 -0.18
C HIS A 84 8.41 9.66 -1.36
N PRO A 85 7.67 10.06 -2.41
CA PRO A 85 7.55 9.26 -3.63
C PRO A 85 8.88 9.14 -4.37
N GLY A 86 9.01 8.02 -5.09
CA GLY A 86 10.13 7.68 -5.94
C GLY A 86 11.36 7.16 -5.20
N TRP A 87 12.35 6.74 -5.98
CA TRP A 87 13.65 6.31 -5.47
C TRP A 87 14.53 7.52 -5.11
N GLN A 88 15.09 7.50 -3.91
CA GLN A 88 15.99 8.49 -3.32
C GLN A 88 17.45 8.08 -3.50
N SER A 89 17.68 6.78 -3.72
CA SER A 89 18.97 6.24 -4.16
C SER A 89 19.14 6.38 -5.68
N PRO A 90 20.38 6.50 -6.16
CA PRO A 90 20.66 6.44 -7.59
C PRO A 90 20.19 5.12 -8.20
N LEU A 91 19.65 5.21 -9.41
CA LEU A 91 19.31 4.04 -10.23
C LEU A 91 20.59 3.41 -10.82
N PRO A 92 20.62 2.09 -11.08
CA PRO A 92 19.51 1.16 -10.93
C PRO A 92 19.34 0.64 -9.50
N ILE A 93 18.09 0.35 -9.13
CA ILE A 93 17.75 -0.40 -7.91
C ILE A 93 17.64 -1.88 -8.28
N THR A 94 18.19 -2.78 -7.46
CA THR A 94 18.18 -4.22 -7.74
C THR A 94 17.78 -5.01 -6.50
N VAL A 95 16.84 -5.95 -6.67
CA VAL A 95 16.42 -6.90 -5.63
C VAL A 95 16.33 -8.29 -6.27
N GLY A 96 17.16 -9.22 -5.79
CA GLY A 96 17.26 -10.54 -6.42
C GLY A 96 17.72 -10.42 -7.88
N SER A 97 16.95 -11.01 -8.80
CA SER A 97 17.17 -10.91 -10.25
C SER A 97 16.46 -9.73 -10.92
N ALA A 98 15.61 -8.99 -10.20
CA ALA A 98 14.87 -7.87 -10.75
C ALA A 98 15.65 -6.55 -10.58
N SER A 99 15.60 -5.69 -11.61
CA SER A 99 16.26 -4.40 -11.61
C SER A 99 15.36 -3.31 -12.18
N PHE A 100 15.51 -2.09 -11.69
CA PHE A 100 14.81 -0.90 -12.15
C PHE A 100 15.81 0.22 -12.40
N ASP A 101 15.92 0.63 -13.66
CA ASP A 101 16.82 1.69 -14.13
C ASP A 101 16.10 3.01 -14.42
N GLY A 102 14.81 3.09 -14.08
CA GLY A 102 13.91 4.19 -14.43
C GLY A 102 12.79 3.75 -15.37
N THR A 103 12.86 2.50 -15.86
CA THR A 103 11.81 1.90 -16.68
C THR A 103 11.27 0.63 -16.02
N ASN A 104 9.97 0.40 -16.19
CA ASN A 104 9.37 -0.86 -15.76
C ASN A 104 9.91 -2.02 -16.58
N THR A 105 10.06 -3.17 -15.93
CA THR A 105 10.43 -4.43 -16.56
C THR A 105 9.40 -5.49 -16.22
N ASP A 106 9.48 -6.66 -16.87
CA ASP A 106 8.59 -7.80 -16.58
C ASP A 106 8.59 -8.20 -15.09
N ASN A 107 9.72 -7.97 -14.40
CA ASN A 107 9.93 -8.34 -13.01
C ASN A 107 9.94 -7.15 -12.04
N TRP A 108 9.73 -5.94 -12.55
CA TRP A 108 9.71 -4.72 -11.75
C TRP A 108 8.68 -3.75 -12.30
N VAL A 109 7.56 -3.70 -11.61
CA VAL A 109 6.45 -2.81 -11.94
C VAL A 109 6.40 -1.73 -10.87
N GLY A 110 6.63 -0.50 -11.29
CA GLY A 110 6.30 0.65 -10.47
C GLY A 110 7.42 1.30 -9.69
N THR A 111 7.01 2.33 -8.95
CA THR A 111 7.88 3.10 -8.06
C THR A 111 7.22 3.25 -6.69
N PRO A 112 8.03 3.22 -5.61
CA PRO A 112 7.50 3.35 -4.26
C PRO A 112 6.91 4.75 -4.07
N GLY A 113 5.85 4.86 -3.28
CA GLY A 113 5.54 6.15 -2.74
C GLY A 113 4.88 6.18 -1.39
N ARG A 114 4.36 7.36 -1.03
CA ARG A 114 4.09 7.73 0.36
C ARG A 114 3.07 6.77 0.96
N ASN A 115 3.50 5.97 1.94
CA ASN A 115 2.67 4.92 2.56
C ASN A 115 2.13 3.87 1.59
N GLY A 116 2.80 3.67 0.44
CA GLY A 116 2.45 2.65 -0.54
C GLY A 116 2.68 1.24 -0.01
N SER A 117 2.56 0.27 -0.91
CA SER A 117 2.88 -1.12 -0.64
C SER A 117 3.85 -1.65 -1.70
N CYS A 118 4.52 -2.74 -1.38
CA CYS A 118 5.16 -3.59 -2.37
C CYS A 118 4.53 -4.98 -2.27
N VAL A 119 4.16 -5.55 -3.42
CA VAL A 119 3.70 -6.92 -3.57
C VAL A 119 4.78 -7.69 -4.32
N VAL A 120 5.29 -8.75 -3.71
CA VAL A 120 6.29 -9.65 -4.30
C VAL A 120 5.55 -10.92 -4.70
N SER A 121 5.51 -11.21 -6.00
CA SER A 121 4.76 -12.33 -6.58
C SER A 121 5.67 -13.18 -7.47
N TYR A 122 5.25 -14.39 -7.82
CA TYR A 122 6.03 -15.29 -8.66
C TYR A 122 5.27 -15.65 -9.92
N ASN A 123 5.98 -15.70 -11.04
CA ASN A 123 5.49 -16.22 -12.30
C ASN A 123 6.51 -17.23 -12.85
N LYS A 124 6.06 -18.40 -13.30
CA LYS A 124 6.93 -19.48 -13.79
C LYS A 124 7.83 -19.08 -14.97
N ASN A 125 7.38 -18.15 -15.81
CA ASN A 125 8.12 -17.71 -17.01
C ASN A 125 8.99 -16.47 -16.75
N LEU A 126 8.53 -15.57 -15.88
CA LEU A 126 9.19 -14.28 -15.62
C LEU A 126 10.09 -14.32 -14.38
N GLY A 127 9.77 -15.16 -13.40
CA GLY A 127 10.42 -15.23 -12.10
C GLY A 127 9.67 -14.41 -11.05
N VAL A 128 10.40 -13.85 -10.09
CA VAL A 128 9.82 -12.98 -9.06
C VAL A 128 9.56 -11.59 -9.61
N ILE A 129 8.35 -11.10 -9.39
CA ILE A 129 7.87 -9.79 -9.85
C ILE A 129 7.61 -8.90 -8.62
N PHE A 130 8.24 -7.73 -8.61
CA PHE A 130 7.96 -6.69 -7.62
C PHE A 130 6.96 -5.70 -8.18
N THR A 131 5.84 -5.50 -7.49
CA THR A 131 4.84 -4.48 -7.82
C THR A 131 4.83 -3.44 -6.71
N TRP A 132 5.41 -2.28 -6.98
CA TRP A 132 5.42 -1.14 -6.08
C TRP A 132 4.13 -0.33 -6.26
N SER A 133 3.76 0.47 -5.25
CA SER A 133 2.60 1.35 -5.36
C SER A 133 2.78 2.65 -4.61
N GLY A 134 1.93 3.63 -4.95
CA GLY A 134 1.90 4.95 -4.32
C GLY A 134 2.93 5.93 -4.87
N GLY A 135 3.77 5.53 -5.83
CA GLY A 135 4.74 6.39 -6.52
C GLY A 135 4.14 7.18 -7.69
N THR A 136 4.94 8.08 -8.26
CA THR A 136 4.52 8.99 -9.33
C THR A 136 4.55 8.36 -10.73
N GLU A 137 5.17 7.19 -10.89
CA GLU A 137 5.37 6.53 -12.20
C GLU A 137 4.57 5.21 -12.34
N ASP A 138 3.79 4.84 -11.33
CA ASP A 138 3.04 3.57 -11.27
C ASP A 138 1.72 3.55 -12.06
N ALA A 139 1.14 4.72 -12.30
CA ALA A 139 -0.11 4.83 -13.06
C ALA A 139 0.08 4.70 -14.58
N ALA A 140 1.32 4.66 -15.08
CA ALA A 140 1.62 4.88 -16.50
C ALA A 140 1.67 3.62 -17.39
N ALA A 141 1.86 2.42 -16.83
CA ALA A 141 1.96 1.17 -17.62
C ALA A 141 0.70 0.30 -17.58
N ARG A 142 -0.21 0.54 -16.63
CA ARG A 142 -1.53 -0.10 -16.57
C ARG A 142 -2.58 0.99 -16.63
N PRO A 143 -3.63 0.85 -17.45
CA PRO A 143 -4.60 1.89 -17.59
C PRO A 143 -5.23 2.15 -16.22
N THR A 144 -4.95 3.34 -15.70
CA THR A 144 -5.51 3.81 -14.46
C THR A 144 -6.71 4.66 -14.81
N TYR A 145 -7.87 4.27 -14.30
CA TYR A 145 -9.12 4.95 -14.64
C TYR A 145 -9.57 5.83 -13.48
N SER A 146 -9.86 7.10 -13.76
CA SER A 146 -10.44 8.01 -12.79
C SER A 146 -11.95 7.96 -12.91
N GLU A 147 -12.65 7.30 -11.98
CA GLU A 147 -14.09 7.49 -11.80
C GLU A 147 -14.64 6.79 -10.55
N GLY A 148 -15.61 7.46 -9.91
CA GLY A 148 -15.91 7.30 -8.49
C GLY A 148 -16.96 6.24 -8.09
N MET A 149 -16.88 5.87 -6.81
CA MET A 149 -17.78 4.94 -6.13
C MET A 149 -18.80 5.60 -5.18
N LYS A 150 -19.04 6.92 -5.28
CA LYS A 150 -19.66 7.74 -4.22
C LYS A 150 -20.83 7.09 -3.46
N ASN A 151 -21.88 6.64 -4.17
CA ASN A 151 -23.07 6.05 -3.52
C ASN A 151 -22.77 4.71 -2.85
N THR A 152 -21.99 3.85 -3.51
CA THR A 152 -21.52 2.59 -2.92
C THR A 152 -20.62 2.87 -1.73
N LEU A 153 -19.70 3.82 -1.83
CA LEU A 153 -18.78 4.18 -0.75
C LEU A 153 -19.55 4.71 0.48
N GLU A 154 -20.53 5.59 0.29
CA GLU A 154 -21.41 6.06 1.38
C GLU A 154 -22.13 4.89 2.08
N LEU A 155 -22.61 3.90 1.31
CA LEU A 155 -23.24 2.71 1.85
C LEU A 155 -22.25 1.85 2.64
N LEU A 156 -21.07 1.60 2.08
CA LEU A 156 -20.04 0.79 2.74
C LEU A 156 -19.55 1.46 4.03
N HIS A 157 -19.32 2.77 4.05
CA HIS A 157 -18.95 3.45 5.31
C HIS A 157 -20.02 3.33 6.39
N LYS A 158 -21.32 3.44 6.04
CA LYS A 158 -22.41 3.23 7.00
C LYS A 158 -22.44 1.80 7.54
N ALA A 159 -22.02 0.83 6.74
CA ALA A 159 -21.94 -0.57 7.14
C ALA A 159 -20.77 -0.89 8.08
N TYR A 160 -19.74 -0.05 8.15
CA TYR A 160 -18.52 -0.32 8.91
C TYR A 160 -18.78 -0.66 10.39
N ASP A 161 -19.66 0.08 11.04
CA ASP A 161 -19.91 -0.11 12.48
C ASP A 161 -20.57 -1.47 12.79
N ASN A 162 -21.23 -2.08 11.79
CA ASN A 162 -21.83 -3.40 11.91
C ASN A 162 -20.89 -4.52 11.43
N ARG A 163 -19.67 -4.22 10.98
CA ARG A 163 -18.81 -5.22 10.32
C ARG A 163 -18.54 -6.44 11.18
N ASP A 164 -18.51 -6.31 12.50
CA ASP A 164 -18.23 -7.40 13.46
C ASP A 164 -19.51 -8.03 14.06
N SER A 165 -20.70 -7.74 13.52
CA SER A 165 -21.96 -8.26 14.05
C SER A 165 -23.04 -8.52 12.99
N GLY A 166 -24.10 -9.23 13.40
CA GLY A 166 -25.29 -9.43 12.57
C GLY A 166 -24.99 -10.09 11.22
N THR A 167 -25.60 -9.56 10.16
CA THR A 167 -25.52 -10.13 8.80
C THR A 167 -24.14 -9.96 8.14
N MET A 168 -23.31 -9.03 8.63
CA MET A 168 -21.94 -8.84 8.14
C MET A 168 -21.00 -9.99 8.53
N GLN A 169 -21.45 -10.84 9.45
CA GLN A 169 -20.72 -12.04 9.89
C GLN A 169 -21.26 -13.34 9.28
N THR A 170 -22.13 -13.24 8.26
CA THR A 170 -22.76 -14.40 7.61
C THR A 170 -22.61 -14.34 6.08
N ASN A 171 -23.24 -15.29 5.39
CA ASN A 171 -23.43 -15.31 3.94
C ASN A 171 -24.35 -14.19 3.39
N LYS A 172 -24.85 -13.31 4.26
CA LYS A 172 -25.58 -12.07 3.91
C LYS A 172 -24.69 -10.84 3.92
N ALA A 173 -23.38 -10.98 4.13
CA ALA A 173 -22.42 -9.89 4.19
C ALA A 173 -22.10 -9.35 2.78
N TYR A 174 -23.13 -9.02 2.01
CA TYR A 174 -23.00 -8.48 0.66
C TYR A 174 -24.08 -7.44 0.41
N TYR A 175 -23.81 -6.56 -0.56
CA TYR A 175 -24.70 -5.52 -1.00
C TYR A 175 -25.02 -5.72 -2.48
N SER A 176 -26.29 -5.93 -2.80
CA SER A 176 -26.77 -6.04 -4.18
C SER A 176 -26.92 -4.68 -4.83
N ASN A 177 -26.94 -4.67 -6.17
CA ASN A 177 -27.25 -3.49 -6.98
C ASN A 177 -26.33 -2.28 -6.70
N GLN A 178 -25.07 -2.56 -6.35
CA GLN A 178 -24.08 -1.53 -6.11
C GLN A 178 -23.51 -1.07 -7.43
N THR A 179 -23.41 0.24 -7.59
CA THR A 179 -23.05 0.86 -8.86
C THR A 179 -21.85 1.76 -8.68
N PHE A 180 -20.84 1.55 -9.51
CA PHE A 180 -19.63 2.36 -9.59
C PHE A 180 -19.21 2.48 -11.04
N LYS A 181 -18.27 3.38 -11.30
CA LYS A 181 -17.74 3.58 -12.64
C LYS A 181 -16.24 3.31 -12.69
N ILE A 182 -15.81 2.74 -13.80
CA ILE A 182 -14.41 2.53 -14.15
C ILE A 182 -14.31 2.92 -15.62
N ASP A 183 -13.47 3.89 -15.94
CA ASP A 183 -13.26 4.38 -17.31
C ASP A 183 -14.50 4.95 -18.01
N GLY A 184 -15.30 5.78 -17.33
CA GLY A 184 -16.56 6.28 -17.91
C GLY A 184 -17.69 5.23 -17.93
N LYS A 185 -17.34 3.94 -17.80
CA LYS A 185 -18.28 2.81 -17.90
C LYS A 185 -18.85 2.48 -16.52
N GLN A 186 -20.17 2.46 -16.46
CA GLN A 186 -20.91 2.09 -15.27
C GLN A 186 -21.02 0.57 -15.15
N TYR A 187 -20.72 0.07 -13.95
CA TYR A 187 -20.89 -1.32 -13.55
C TYR A 187 -21.85 -1.39 -12.37
N THR A 188 -22.77 -2.34 -12.43
CA THR A 188 -23.75 -2.64 -11.39
C THR A 188 -23.63 -4.11 -11.03
N THR A 189 -23.19 -4.38 -9.81
CA THR A 189 -22.88 -5.73 -9.34
C THR A 189 -23.21 -5.94 -7.86
N ARG A 190 -23.01 -7.15 -7.38
CA ARG A 190 -22.98 -7.51 -5.96
C ARG A 190 -21.60 -7.26 -5.39
N VAL A 191 -21.58 -6.69 -4.19
CA VAL A 191 -20.35 -6.32 -3.46
C VAL A 191 -20.30 -7.11 -2.16
N TYR A 192 -19.32 -8.00 -2.03
CA TYR A 192 -19.14 -8.88 -0.87
C TYR A 192 -18.14 -8.31 0.14
N TYR A 193 -18.48 -8.36 1.42
CA TYR A 193 -17.53 -8.10 2.50
C TYR A 193 -16.62 -9.32 2.68
N ALA A 194 -15.39 -9.20 2.20
CA ALA A 194 -14.46 -10.32 2.10
C ALA A 194 -14.01 -10.85 3.47
N ASP A 195 -14.07 -10.04 4.53
CA ASP A 195 -13.70 -10.46 5.89
C ASP A 195 -14.84 -11.11 6.67
N SER A 196 -16.04 -11.26 6.09
CA SER A 196 -17.09 -12.12 6.67
C SER A 196 -16.57 -13.55 6.81
N PRO A 197 -16.84 -14.28 7.92
CA PRO A 197 -16.36 -15.65 8.11
C PRO A 197 -16.65 -16.59 6.94
N VAL A 198 -17.82 -16.46 6.30
CA VAL A 198 -18.23 -17.32 5.18
C VAL A 198 -17.45 -16.99 3.92
N PHE A 199 -17.37 -15.70 3.57
CA PHE A 199 -16.74 -15.25 2.33
C PHE A 199 -15.22 -15.24 2.41
N LYS A 200 -14.66 -14.97 3.59
CA LYS A 200 -13.24 -15.12 3.87
C LYS A 200 -12.77 -16.54 3.60
N LYS A 201 -13.54 -17.52 4.09
CA LYS A 201 -13.28 -18.93 3.83
C LYS A 201 -13.39 -19.28 2.35
N ALA A 202 -14.41 -18.73 1.66
CA ALA A 202 -14.57 -18.95 0.23
C ALA A 202 -13.41 -18.36 -0.61
N LEU A 203 -12.77 -17.30 -0.11
CA LEU A 203 -11.61 -16.66 -0.74
C LEU A 203 -10.27 -17.33 -0.41
N GLU A 204 -10.23 -18.33 0.48
CA GLU A 204 -8.99 -19.06 0.78
C GLU A 204 -8.40 -19.69 -0.50
N GLY A 205 -7.17 -19.30 -0.86
CA GLY A 205 -6.51 -19.74 -2.08
C GLY A 205 -7.05 -19.14 -3.39
N TYR A 206 -8.05 -18.26 -3.35
CA TYR A 206 -8.57 -17.60 -4.54
C TYR A 206 -7.65 -16.47 -5.01
N LYS A 207 -7.15 -16.59 -6.24
CA LYS A 207 -6.41 -15.53 -6.94
C LYS A 207 -7.33 -14.84 -7.97
N PRO A 208 -7.48 -13.50 -7.92
CA PRO A 208 -8.39 -12.79 -8.82
C PRO A 208 -8.01 -12.98 -10.28
N LYS A 209 -8.96 -13.43 -11.08
CA LYS A 209 -8.83 -13.63 -12.53
C LYS A 209 -10.16 -13.32 -13.21
N PRO A 210 -10.18 -13.04 -14.53
CA PRO A 210 -11.42 -12.90 -15.27
C PRO A 210 -12.33 -14.11 -15.06
N ALA A 211 -13.55 -13.84 -14.65
CA ALA A 211 -14.53 -14.86 -14.31
C ALA A 211 -15.95 -14.27 -14.36
N SER A 212 -16.91 -15.13 -14.72
CA SER A 212 -18.32 -14.82 -14.54
C SER A 212 -18.66 -14.73 -13.05
N TYR A 213 -19.86 -14.27 -12.74
CA TYR A 213 -20.34 -14.30 -11.37
C TYR A 213 -20.59 -15.71 -10.84
N GLU A 214 -21.09 -16.59 -11.71
CA GLU A 214 -21.41 -17.99 -11.41
C GLU A 214 -20.15 -18.79 -11.06
N ASP A 215 -19.01 -18.42 -11.66
CA ASP A 215 -17.70 -19.00 -11.38
C ASP A 215 -16.98 -18.31 -10.20
N SER A 216 -17.62 -17.33 -9.57
CA SER A 216 -17.03 -16.62 -8.43
C SER A 216 -16.98 -17.50 -7.18
N PRO A 217 -16.03 -17.26 -6.27
CA PRO A 217 -15.99 -17.94 -4.97
C PRO A 217 -17.24 -17.72 -4.12
N PHE A 218 -18.01 -16.66 -4.41
CA PHE A 218 -19.17 -16.28 -3.62
C PHE A 218 -20.46 -16.99 -4.05
N TYR A 219 -20.52 -17.50 -5.28
CA TYR A 219 -21.76 -17.99 -5.90
C TYR A 219 -22.43 -19.13 -5.10
N SER A 220 -21.64 -20.11 -4.66
CA SER A 220 -22.13 -21.31 -4.00
C SER A 220 -22.46 -21.12 -2.52
N VAL A 221 -21.94 -20.06 -1.90
CA VAL A 221 -22.01 -19.84 -0.45
C VAL A 221 -22.93 -18.71 -0.02
N GLN A 222 -23.39 -17.88 -0.95
CA GLN A 222 -24.22 -16.71 -0.67
C GLN A 222 -25.68 -17.04 -0.32
N ASP A 223 -26.35 -16.10 0.37
CA ASP A 223 -27.74 -16.29 0.83
C ASP A 223 -28.83 -15.83 -0.14
N ASP A 224 -28.48 -15.37 -1.34
CA ASP A 224 -29.45 -14.88 -2.33
C ASP A 224 -28.96 -15.16 -3.75
N PRO A 225 -29.44 -16.20 -4.44
CA PRO A 225 -29.00 -16.53 -5.80
C PRO A 225 -29.62 -15.66 -6.91
N GLY A 226 -30.34 -14.57 -6.62
CA GLY A 226 -31.03 -13.77 -7.64
C GLY A 226 -30.12 -13.22 -8.77
N ASN A 227 -30.50 -13.47 -10.03
CA ASN A 227 -29.66 -13.26 -11.22
C ASN A 227 -29.79 -11.84 -11.87
N LYS A 228 -30.14 -10.79 -11.12
CA LYS A 228 -30.47 -9.49 -11.76
C LYS A 228 -29.27 -8.59 -12.06
N TYR A 229 -28.16 -8.73 -11.32
CA TYR A 229 -26.98 -7.84 -11.40
C TYR A 229 -25.65 -8.60 -11.44
N THR A 230 -25.74 -9.90 -11.66
CA THR A 230 -24.64 -10.89 -11.62
C THR A 230 -23.95 -11.00 -12.97
N HIS A 231 -24.67 -10.73 -14.06
CA HIS A 231 -24.15 -10.75 -15.43
C HIS A 231 -23.07 -9.68 -15.72
N GLN A 232 -22.84 -8.71 -14.83
CA GLN A 232 -21.73 -7.75 -14.95
C GLN A 232 -20.52 -8.15 -14.11
N GLY A 233 -20.48 -9.36 -13.54
CA GLY A 233 -19.41 -9.85 -12.68
C GLY A 233 -19.73 -9.70 -11.19
N PHE A 234 -18.69 -9.63 -10.36
CA PHE A 234 -18.76 -9.51 -8.90
C PHE A 234 -17.69 -8.58 -8.35
N ALA A 235 -17.93 -8.02 -7.17
CA ALA A 235 -16.94 -7.23 -6.46
C ALA A 235 -16.86 -7.63 -4.99
N TYR A 236 -15.72 -7.38 -4.37
CA TYR A 236 -15.53 -7.62 -2.94
C TYR A 236 -14.53 -6.64 -2.34
N TYR A 237 -14.62 -6.45 -1.04
CA TYR A 237 -13.87 -5.41 -0.35
C TYR A 237 -13.48 -5.79 1.07
N THR A 238 -12.46 -5.10 1.59
CA THR A 238 -12.02 -5.16 3.00
C THR A 238 -11.92 -3.77 3.59
N TYR A 239 -12.13 -3.66 4.90
CA TYR A 239 -11.95 -2.39 5.61
C TYR A 239 -10.51 -2.20 6.10
N GLY A 240 -10.08 -0.95 6.11
CA GLY A 240 -8.89 -0.48 6.82
C GLY A 240 -9.19 -0.23 8.30
N LYS A 241 -8.12 0.00 9.08
CA LYS A 241 -8.21 0.28 10.52
C LYS A 241 -8.91 1.61 10.85
N ASP A 242 -9.04 2.48 9.87
CA ASP A 242 -9.55 3.86 9.97
C ASP A 242 -10.93 4.04 9.33
N ARG A 243 -11.71 2.95 9.18
CA ARG A 243 -13.02 2.94 8.50
C ARG A 243 -12.97 3.15 6.98
N SER A 244 -11.77 3.32 6.42
CA SER A 244 -11.60 3.40 4.97
C SER A 244 -11.82 2.03 4.32
N ILE A 245 -12.07 2.02 3.02
CA ILE A 245 -11.99 0.79 2.23
C ILE A 245 -10.52 0.56 1.87
N ASN A 246 -9.89 -0.43 2.52
CA ASN A 246 -8.47 -0.74 2.30
C ASN A 246 -8.22 -1.31 0.91
N MET A 247 -9.16 -2.12 0.42
CA MET A 247 -9.11 -2.72 -0.90
C MET A 247 -10.53 -2.98 -1.39
N PHE A 248 -10.80 -2.62 -2.64
CA PHE A 248 -12.00 -3.01 -3.37
C PHE A 248 -11.58 -3.60 -4.71
N THR A 249 -12.00 -4.84 -4.97
CA THR A 249 -11.68 -5.55 -6.21
C THR A 249 -12.97 -5.85 -6.94
N TYR A 250 -13.00 -5.57 -8.24
CA TYR A 250 -14.08 -5.88 -9.15
C TYR A 250 -13.57 -6.83 -10.24
N VAL A 251 -14.34 -7.89 -10.50
CA VAL A 251 -14.03 -8.97 -11.43
C VAL A 251 -15.20 -9.12 -12.39
N ASN A 252 -14.91 -9.24 -13.67
CA ASN A 252 -15.87 -9.71 -14.68
C ASN A 252 -15.21 -10.73 -15.62
N GLU A 253 -15.96 -11.21 -16.61
CA GLU A 253 -15.52 -12.25 -17.54
C GLU A 253 -14.25 -11.89 -18.33
N ASN A 254 -13.90 -10.61 -18.42
CA ASN A 254 -12.79 -10.12 -19.24
C ASN A 254 -11.66 -9.51 -18.40
N LYS A 255 -11.99 -8.87 -17.27
CA LYS A 255 -11.09 -7.96 -16.57
C LYS A 255 -11.19 -8.09 -15.06
N VAL A 256 -10.08 -7.77 -14.40
CA VAL A 256 -10.01 -7.57 -12.95
C VAL A 256 -9.49 -6.17 -12.67
N TYR A 257 -10.27 -5.39 -11.94
CA TYR A 257 -9.90 -4.04 -11.51
C TYR A 257 -9.80 -3.96 -10.00
N GLN A 258 -8.86 -3.18 -9.49
CA GLN A 258 -8.70 -2.96 -8.06
C GLN A 258 -8.51 -1.48 -7.74
N THR A 259 -9.06 -1.04 -6.62
CA THR A 259 -8.79 0.27 -6.03
C THR A 259 -8.42 0.12 -4.57
N THR A 260 -7.46 0.93 -4.12
CA THR A 260 -7.02 1.03 -2.72
C THR A 260 -7.19 2.45 -2.17
N ASP A 261 -7.93 3.31 -2.89
CA ASP A 261 -8.14 4.72 -2.56
C ASP A 261 -9.63 5.12 -2.66
N GLU A 262 -10.51 4.15 -2.37
CA GLU A 262 -11.97 4.31 -2.33
C GLU A 262 -12.58 4.64 -3.70
N GLY A 263 -11.97 4.10 -4.77
CA GLY A 263 -12.45 4.25 -6.14
C GLY A 263 -12.17 5.62 -6.72
N LYS A 264 -11.16 6.35 -6.22
CA LYS A 264 -10.66 7.56 -6.92
C LYS A 264 -9.81 7.17 -8.11
N THR A 265 -9.00 6.11 -7.94
CA THR A 265 -8.22 5.49 -9.00
C THR A 265 -8.49 3.99 -9.04
N TRP A 266 -8.68 3.47 -10.24
CA TRP A 266 -8.80 2.04 -10.50
C TRP A 266 -7.61 1.55 -11.30
N GLN A 267 -7.02 0.44 -10.86
CA GLN A 267 -5.92 -0.24 -11.52
C GLN A 267 -6.43 -1.51 -12.19
N ASP A 268 -6.12 -1.70 -13.47
CA ASP A 268 -6.30 -2.99 -14.15
C ASP A 268 -5.23 -3.98 -13.65
N ILE A 269 -5.66 -5.06 -13.01
CA ILE A 269 -4.81 -6.11 -12.46
C ILE A 269 -5.09 -7.46 -13.14
N THR A 270 -5.68 -7.44 -14.33
CA THR A 270 -6.02 -8.64 -15.10
C THR A 270 -4.79 -9.52 -15.31
N PRO A 271 -4.77 -10.78 -14.83
CA PRO A 271 -3.63 -11.66 -15.02
C PRO A 271 -3.44 -12.03 -16.50
N GLY A 272 -2.22 -11.97 -16.99
CA GLY A 272 -1.85 -12.53 -18.31
C GLY A 272 -2.16 -11.65 -19.52
N GLU A 273 -2.57 -10.39 -19.34
CA GLU A 273 -2.53 -9.42 -20.43
C GLU A 273 -1.08 -9.02 -20.70
N LYS A 274 -0.66 -9.23 -21.95
CA LYS A 274 0.69 -8.95 -22.47
C LYS A 274 0.82 -7.50 -22.90
#